data_AF-A0A0S8GSB8-F1
#
_entry.id   AF-A0A0S8GSB8-F1
#
_cell.length_a   1.000
_cell.length_b   1.000
_cell.length_c   1.000
_cell.angle_alpha   90.00
_cell.angle_beta   90.00
_cell.angle_gamma   90.00
#
_symmetry.space_group_name_H-M   'P 1'
#
loop_
_entity.id
_entity.type
_entity.pdbx_description
1 polymer ?
#
loop_
_entity_poly.entity_id
_entity_poly.type
_entity_poly.pdbx_seq_one_letter_code
_entity_poly.pdbx_strand_id
1 'polypeptide(L)'
;WLHDRLAGSPVLLRGRLQAAVGQLEDEADLCGALLAAACRLLESTRGRLDRREAAFDLLTADGLLTLACEAAALDDPERVAQRCQAMGPSGEFGRLAEHWVGRS
;
A
#
# COMPACT_ATOMS: atom_id res chain seq x y z
N TRP A 1 -4.70 20.89 -5.64
CA TRP A 1 -4.47 21.34 -4.25
C TRP A 1 -3.22 20.72 -3.61
N LEU A 2 -3.17 19.42 -3.29
CA LEU A 2 -1.97 18.77 -2.72
C LEU A 2 -0.80 18.71 -3.73
N HIS A 3 -1.12 18.46 -5.01
CA HIS A 3 -0.17 18.48 -6.13
C HIS A 3 0.44 19.86 -6.42
N ASP A 4 -0.26 20.95 -6.05
CA ASP A 4 0.21 22.32 -6.29
C ASP A 4 1.07 22.87 -5.15
N ARG A 5 1.06 22.21 -3.98
CA ARG A 5 1.86 22.60 -2.80
C ARG A 5 3.00 21.66 -2.48
N LEU A 6 2.98 20.43 -2.99
CA LEU A 6 4.11 19.51 -2.93
C LEU A 6 4.78 19.55 -4.29
N ALA A 7 6.08 19.87 -4.34
CA ALA A 7 6.87 20.02 -5.57
C ALA A 7 7.10 18.69 -6.35
N GLY A 8 6.17 17.76 -6.24
CA GLY A 8 6.22 16.39 -6.72
C GLY A 8 5.34 15.51 -5.85
N SER A 9 4.94 14.35 -6.38
CA SER A 9 4.43 13.25 -5.57
C SER A 9 5.34 13.11 -4.35
N PRO A 10 4.84 13.08 -3.10
CA PRO A 10 5.68 12.95 -1.93
C PRO A 10 6.48 11.65 -2.06
N VAL A 11 7.72 11.75 -2.54
CA VAL A 11 8.60 10.60 -2.84
C VAL A 11 8.72 9.72 -1.61
N LEU A 12 8.71 10.36 -0.43
CA LEU A 12 8.68 9.70 0.87
C LEU A 12 7.41 8.86 1.10
N LEU A 13 6.22 9.33 0.70
CA LEU A 13 4.98 8.56 0.83
C LEU A 13 4.94 7.41 -0.18
N ARG A 14 5.33 7.67 -1.43
CA ARG A 14 5.39 6.62 -2.47
C ARG A 14 6.38 5.52 -2.08
N GLY A 15 7.58 5.91 -1.62
CA GLY A 15 8.61 4.97 -1.16
C GLY A 15 8.18 4.17 0.07
N ARG A 16 7.47 4.79 1.03
CA ARG A 16 6.91 4.07 2.19
C ARG A 16 5.85 3.05 1.78
N LEU A 17 4.95 3.43 0.89
CA LEU A 17 3.92 2.53 0.40
C LEU A 17 4.53 1.37 -0.41
N GLN A 18 5.54 1.65 -1.25
CA GLN A 18 6.30 0.60 -1.94
C GLN A 18 6.98 -0.35 -0.94
N ALA A 19 7.69 0.18 0.06
CA ALA A 19 8.37 -0.64 1.06
C ALA A 19 7.41 -1.52 1.87
N ALA A 20 6.22 -1.01 2.20
CA ALA A 20 5.19 -1.80 2.89
C ALA A 20 4.65 -2.93 2.01
N VAL A 21 4.49 -2.68 0.71
CA VAL A 21 4.04 -3.68 -0.27
C VAL A 21 5.10 -4.74 -0.57
N GLY A 22 6.38 -4.36 -0.64
CA GLY A 22 7.48 -5.32 -0.85
C GLY A 22 7.66 -6.34 0.28
N GLN A 23 6.96 -6.16 1.41
CA GLN A 23 6.96 -7.11 2.54
C GLN A 23 5.81 -8.12 2.50
N LEU A 24 5.02 -8.15 1.41
CA LEU A 24 3.80 -8.97 1.32
C LEU A 24 3.99 -10.32 0.61
N GLU A 25 5.22 -10.65 0.16
CA GLU A 25 5.50 -11.77 -0.76
C GLU A 25 5.18 -13.18 -0.20
N ASP A 26 4.99 -13.32 1.12
CA ASP A 26 4.80 -14.61 1.80
C ASP A 26 3.36 -14.90 2.28
N GLU A 27 2.40 -14.02 1.99
CA GLU A 27 1.03 -14.17 2.48
C GLU A 27 0.16 -14.99 1.51
N ALA A 28 -0.84 -15.71 2.04
CA ALA A 28 -1.74 -16.57 1.25
C ALA A 28 -2.93 -15.82 0.63
N ASP A 29 -3.29 -14.67 1.19
CA ASP A 29 -4.42 -13.83 0.78
C ASP A 29 -3.97 -12.36 0.69
N LEU A 30 -4.21 -11.73 -0.46
CA LEU A 30 -3.85 -10.34 -0.71
C LEU A 30 -4.58 -9.38 0.24
N CYS A 31 -5.86 -9.63 0.52
CA CYS A 31 -6.63 -8.79 1.45
C CYS A 31 -6.02 -8.83 2.86
N GLY A 32 -5.79 -10.03 3.39
CA GLY A 32 -5.13 -10.25 4.67
C GLY A 32 -3.72 -9.65 4.73
N ALA A 33 -2.95 -9.77 3.67
CA ALA A 33 -1.59 -9.22 3.56
C ALA A 33 -1.59 -7.68 3.68
N LEU A 34 -2.45 -7.02 2.89
CA LEU A 34 -2.59 -5.56 2.90
C LEU A 34 -3.08 -5.05 4.26
N LEU A 35 -4.07 -5.74 4.85
CA LEU A 35 -4.58 -5.42 6.18
C LEU A 35 -3.49 -5.57 7.26
N ALA A 36 -2.71 -6.65 7.23
CA ALA A 36 -1.62 -6.87 8.17
C ALA A 36 -0.54 -5.78 8.07
N ALA A 37 -0.15 -5.37 6.85
CA ALA A 37 0.79 -4.28 6.67
C ALA A 37 0.26 -2.94 7.18
N ALA A 38 -1.03 -2.63 6.94
CA ALA A 38 -1.66 -1.45 7.49
C ALA A 38 -1.63 -1.45 9.03
N CYS A 39 -2.00 -2.57 9.67
CA CYS A 39 -1.96 -2.72 11.13
C CYS A 39 -0.54 -2.52 11.70
N ARG A 40 0.49 -3.06 11.05
CA ARG A 40 1.90 -2.86 11.45
C ARG A 40 2.30 -1.38 11.42
N LEU A 41 1.88 -0.64 10.38
CA LEU A 41 2.12 0.80 10.30
C LEU A 41 1.39 1.57 11.40
N LEU A 42 0.12 1.25 11.65
CA LEU A 42 -0.66 1.88 12.72
C LEU A 42 0.01 1.68 14.09
N GLU A 43 0.41 0.45 14.43
CA GLU A 43 1.14 0.17 15.67
C GLU A 43 2.47 0.93 15.73
N SER A 44 3.20 1.03 14.61
CA SER A 44 4.46 1.78 14.56
C SER A 44 4.32 3.28 14.86
N THR A 45 3.11 3.84 14.72
CA THR A 45 2.80 5.25 15.00
C THR A 45 2.47 5.53 16.46
N ARG A 46 2.24 4.48 17.25
CA ARG A 46 1.85 4.58 18.65
C ARG A 46 2.92 5.34 19.45
N GLY A 47 2.49 6.40 20.13
CA GLY A 47 3.38 7.27 20.92
C GLY A 47 4.32 8.15 20.10
N ARG A 48 4.13 8.26 18.78
CA ARG A 48 4.98 9.05 17.87
C ARG A 48 4.19 10.08 17.03
N LEU A 49 2.96 10.39 17.43
CA LEU A 49 2.05 11.27 16.68
C LEU A 49 2.52 12.73 16.59
N ASP A 50 3.53 13.10 17.38
CA ASP A 50 4.25 14.37 17.31
C ASP A 50 5.23 14.45 16.12
N ARG A 51 5.54 13.32 15.48
CA ARG A 51 6.51 13.24 14.38
C ARG A 51 5.81 13.24 13.02
N ARG A 52 6.37 13.98 12.07
CA ARG A 52 5.85 14.05 10.69
C ARG A 52 5.87 12.68 10.00
N GLU A 53 6.83 11.84 10.33
CA GLU A 53 6.92 10.47 9.85
C GLU A 53 5.68 9.65 10.21
N ALA A 54 5.14 9.83 11.42
CA ALA A 54 3.94 9.13 11.85
C ALA A 54 2.72 9.56 11.02
N ALA A 55 2.63 10.83 10.63
CA ALA A 55 1.57 11.28 9.71
C ALA A 55 1.67 10.60 8.34
N PHE A 56 2.89 10.38 7.83
CA PHE A 56 3.07 9.61 6.59
C PHE A 56 2.76 8.12 6.78
N ASP A 57 3.10 7.52 7.91
CA ASP A 57 2.75 6.14 8.21
C ASP A 57 1.23 5.94 8.33
N LEU A 58 0.51 6.88 8.94
CA LEU A 58 -0.96 6.86 8.98
C LEU A 58 -1.59 6.96 7.59
N LEU A 59 -1.10 7.88 6.73
CA LEU A 59 -1.57 7.98 5.35
C LEU A 59 -1.24 6.73 4.52
N THR A 60 -0.10 6.11 4.79
CA THR A 60 0.31 4.86 4.14
C THR A 60 -0.62 3.71 4.57
N ALA A 61 -0.91 3.61 5.87
CA ALA A 61 -1.84 2.62 6.41
C ALA A 61 -3.27 2.78 5.84
N ASP A 62 -3.76 4.00 5.72
CA ASP A 62 -5.06 4.31 5.11
C ASP A 62 -5.14 3.85 3.64
N GLY A 63 -4.07 4.11 2.87
CA GLY A 63 -3.97 3.62 1.49
C GLY A 63 -3.99 2.09 1.39
N LEU A 64 -3.29 1.40 2.29
CA LEU A 64 -3.29 -0.07 2.33
C LEU A 64 -4.64 -0.65 2.77
N LEU A 65 -5.32 -0.03 3.74
CA LEU A 65 -6.67 -0.41 4.16
C LEU A 65 -7.66 -0.27 3.00
N THR A 66 -7.56 0.82 2.24
CA THR A 66 -8.39 1.03 1.05
C THR A 66 -8.19 -0.10 0.05
N LEU A 67 -6.95 -0.47 -0.27
CA LEU A 67 -6.66 -1.58 -1.16
C LEU A 67 -7.15 -2.93 -0.61
N ALA A 68 -7.04 -3.16 0.70
CA ALA A 68 -7.54 -4.38 1.34
C ALA A 68 -9.07 -4.49 1.22
N CYS A 69 -9.80 -3.39 1.49
CA CYS A 69 -11.24 -3.34 1.33
C CYS A 69 -11.67 -3.57 -0.13
N GLU A 70 -10.92 -3.03 -1.09
CA GLU A 70 -11.18 -3.25 -2.51
C GLU A 70 -10.92 -4.71 -2.90
N ALA A 71 -9.85 -5.33 -2.40
CA ALA A 71 -9.58 -6.75 -2.61
C ALA A 71 -10.69 -7.64 -2.04
N ALA A 72 -11.19 -7.32 -0.84
CA ALA A 72 -12.31 -8.04 -0.24
C ALA A 72 -13.63 -7.84 -1.00
N ALA A 73 -13.85 -6.67 -1.60
CA ALA A 73 -15.11 -6.33 -2.26
C ALA A 73 -15.20 -6.81 -3.71
N LEU A 74 -14.06 -6.91 -4.40
CA LEU A 74 -14.04 -7.19 -5.84
C LEU A 74 -14.15 -8.69 -6.16
N ASP A 75 -13.81 -9.58 -5.23
CA ASP A 75 -13.70 -11.04 -5.47
C ASP A 75 -12.90 -11.36 -6.77
N ASP A 76 -12.05 -10.40 -7.17
CA ASP A 76 -11.38 -10.30 -8.47
C ASP A 76 -9.98 -9.70 -8.22
N PRO A 77 -8.99 -10.57 -8.00
CA PRO A 77 -7.61 -10.16 -7.73
C PRO A 77 -6.95 -9.46 -8.93
N GLU A 78 -7.41 -9.69 -10.16
CA GLU A 78 -6.85 -9.02 -11.36
C GLU A 78 -7.14 -7.53 -11.33
N ARG A 79 -8.32 -7.12 -10.88
CA ARG A 79 -8.72 -5.71 -10.84
C ARG A 79 -7.96 -4.92 -9.78
N VAL A 80 -7.61 -5.56 -8.67
CA VAL A 80 -6.71 -5.00 -7.64
C VAL A 80 -5.29 -4.89 -8.19
N ALA A 81 -4.80 -5.94 -8.87
CA ALA A 81 -3.48 -5.94 -9.49
C ALA A 81 -3.32 -4.83 -10.55
N GLN A 82 -4.34 -4.61 -11.40
CA GLN A 82 -4.35 -3.50 -12.37
C GLN A 82 -4.26 -2.12 -11.70
N ARG A 83 -4.91 -1.94 -10.55
CA ARG A 83 -4.79 -0.71 -9.76
C ARG A 83 -3.40 -0.54 -9.14
N CYS A 84 -2.83 -1.61 -8.60
CA CYS A 84 -1.45 -1.59 -8.13
C CYS A 84 -0.49 -1.20 -9.27
N GLN A 85 -0.65 -1.78 -10.46
CA GLN A 85 0.10 -1.36 -11.66
C GLN A 85 -0.09 0.12 -11.99
N ALA A 86 -1.30 0.66 -11.91
CA ALA A 86 -1.57 2.08 -12.15
C ALA A 86 -0.87 3.00 -11.13
N MET A 87 -0.63 2.54 -9.91
CA MET A 87 0.10 3.29 -8.86
C MET A 87 1.62 3.29 -9.07
N GLY A 88 2.15 2.30 -9.80
CA GLY A 88 3.57 2.20 -10.11
C GLY A 88 3.86 0.92 -10.89
N PRO A 89 3.87 0.96 -12.24
CA PRO A 89 4.05 -0.24 -13.05
C PRO A 89 5.46 -0.82 -12.93
N SER A 90 6.42 0.02 -12.54
CA SER A 90 7.79 -0.37 -12.19
C SER A 90 8.01 -0.32 -10.67
N GLY A 91 8.48 -1.43 -10.09
CA GLY A 91 8.80 -1.57 -8.67
C GLY A 91 7.88 -2.53 -7.91
N GLU A 92 7.74 -2.32 -6.59
CA GLU A 92 7.04 -3.25 -5.68
C GLU A 92 5.57 -3.48 -6.05
N PHE A 93 4.87 -2.46 -6.54
CA PHE A 93 3.48 -2.60 -6.97
C PHE A 93 3.33 -3.41 -8.25
N GLY A 94 4.27 -3.28 -9.19
CA GLY A 94 4.31 -4.11 -10.40
C GLY A 94 4.56 -5.57 -10.05
N ARG A 95 5.52 -5.84 -9.16
CA ARG A 95 5.78 -7.19 -8.64
C ARG A 95 4.58 -7.79 -7.91
N LEU A 96 3.93 -7.01 -7.05
CA LEU A 96 2.72 -7.44 -6.37
C LEU A 96 1.64 -7.81 -7.41
N ALA A 97 1.39 -6.95 -8.39
CA ALA A 97 0.42 -7.23 -9.44
C ALA A 97 0.74 -8.51 -10.23
N GLU A 98 2.00 -8.70 -10.65
CA GLU A 98 2.45 -9.91 -11.36
C GLU A 98 2.31 -11.18 -10.53
N HIS A 99 2.69 -11.13 -9.24
CA HIS A 99 2.62 -12.25 -8.32
C HIS A 99 1.19 -12.77 -8.13
N TRP A 100 0.22 -11.85 -7.99
CA TRP A 100 -1.16 -12.20 -7.68
C TRP A 100 -2.01 -12.50 -8.90
N VAL A 101 -1.70 -11.94 -10.07
CA VAL A 101 -2.30 -12.37 -11.36
C VAL A 101 -1.84 -13.78 -11.73
N GLY A 102 -0.61 -14.18 -11.37
CA GLY A 102 -0.06 -15.50 -11.68
C GLY A 102 -0.51 -16.65 -10.77
N ARG A 103 -1.27 -16.37 -9.71
CA ARG A 103 -1.72 -17.35 -8.69
C ARG A 103 -3.22 -17.65 -8.72
N SER A 104 -4.01 -16.87 -9.44
CA SER A 104 -5.47 -17.03 -9.62
C SER A 104 -5.85 -17.98 -10.74
#